data_AF-A0AAV3XZR6-F1
#
_entry.id   AF-A0AAV3XZR6-F1
#
_cell.length_a   1.000
_cell.length_b   1.000
_cell.length_c   1.000
_cell.angle_alpha   90.00
_cell.angle_beta   90.00
_cell.angle_gamma   90.00
#
_symmetry.space_group_name_H-M   'P 1'
#
loop_
_entity.id
_entity.type
_entity.pdbx_description
1 polymer ?
#
loop_
_entity_poly.entity_id
_entity_poly.type
_entity_poly.pdbx_seq_one_letter_code
_entity_poly.pdbx_strand_id
1 'polypeptide(L)'
;MRKSLRPEISPKQFDFIPVKGTRNAILTLSMRIERCIEMQKDPHLCFIDYAKAFDKLKHVELFRMLETLDIDRKDLRVIRNLYWDQTASVRIEVPDAGKHGSPMRKSSGVAAAKKIYARESSSKITEDSSAPPRGPSHTGLERRHIKGDHRK
;
A
#
# COMPACT_ATOMS: atom_id res chain seq x y z
N MET A 1 -10.42 19.68 -16.80
CA MET A 1 -10.66 18.27 -17.24
C MET A 1 -10.21 17.36 -16.10
N ARG A 2 -11.06 16.49 -15.57
CA ARG A 2 -10.62 15.50 -14.57
C ARG A 2 -9.67 14.52 -15.25
N LYS A 3 -8.39 14.50 -14.88
CA LYS A 3 -7.47 13.50 -15.40
C LYS A 3 -7.88 12.14 -14.86
N SER A 4 -8.20 11.22 -15.78
CA SER A 4 -8.58 9.86 -15.42
C SER A 4 -7.30 9.05 -15.25
N LEU A 5 -7.16 8.33 -14.14
CA LEU A 5 -6.05 7.41 -13.89
C LEU A 5 -6.01 6.22 -14.87
N ARG A 6 -7.03 6.05 -15.72
CA ARG A 6 -7.19 4.90 -16.61
C ARG A 6 -6.01 4.61 -17.54
N PRO A 7 -5.32 5.59 -18.15
CA PRO A 7 -4.17 5.30 -19.01
C PRO A 7 -3.02 4.60 -18.27
N GLU A 8 -2.94 4.80 -16.96
CA GLU A 8 -1.84 4.34 -16.10
C GLU A 8 -2.15 3.00 -15.42
N ILE A 9 -3.40 2.53 -15.50
CA ILE A 9 -3.81 1.26 -14.92
C ILE A 9 -3.53 0.12 -15.91
N SER A 10 -2.87 -0.94 -15.41
CA SER A 10 -2.56 -2.11 -16.22
C SER A 10 -3.81 -2.75 -16.81
N PRO A 11 -3.81 -3.18 -18.09
CA PRO A 11 -4.95 -3.89 -18.68
C PRO A 11 -5.25 -5.23 -18.01
N LYS A 12 -4.28 -5.78 -17.25
CA LYS A 12 -4.41 -7.01 -16.45
C LYS A 12 -5.12 -6.77 -15.12
N GLN A 13 -5.33 -5.52 -14.70
CA GLN A 13 -6.10 -5.22 -13.50
C GLN A 13 -7.59 -5.42 -13.76
N PHE A 14 -8.24 -6.11 -12.82
CA PHE A 14 -9.68 -6.35 -12.85
C PHE A 14 -10.43 -5.57 -11.78
N ASP A 15 -9.76 -5.28 -10.66
CA ASP A 15 -10.38 -4.58 -9.54
C ASP A 15 -10.40 -3.06 -9.76
N PHE A 16 -11.44 -2.40 -9.27
CA PHE A 16 -11.70 -0.96 -9.44
C PHE A 16 -11.73 -0.46 -10.90
N ILE A 17 -11.86 -1.37 -11.89
CA ILE A 17 -12.03 -1.03 -13.30
C ILE A 17 -13.51 -1.15 -13.67
N PRO A 18 -14.19 -0.07 -14.08
CA PRO A 18 -15.54 -0.17 -14.60
C PRO A 18 -15.66 -1.22 -15.70
N VAL A 19 -16.73 -2.01 -15.68
CA VAL A 19 -17.00 -3.13 -16.61
C VAL A 19 -16.14 -4.38 -16.38
N LYS A 20 -15.04 -4.31 -15.61
CA LYS A 20 -14.30 -5.50 -15.15
C LYS A 20 -14.64 -5.78 -13.69
N GLY A 21 -14.90 -7.04 -13.39
CA GLY A 21 -15.15 -7.49 -12.02
C GLY A 21 -14.53 -8.85 -11.77
N THR A 22 -14.76 -9.37 -10.57
CA THR A 22 -14.20 -10.66 -10.12
C THR A 22 -14.54 -11.81 -11.06
N ARG A 23 -15.76 -11.82 -11.63
CA ARG A 23 -16.17 -12.84 -12.62
C ARG A 23 -15.25 -12.86 -13.85
N ASN A 24 -14.88 -11.68 -14.35
CA ASN A 24 -13.97 -11.58 -15.50
C ASN A 24 -12.55 -11.99 -15.13
N ALA A 25 -12.11 -11.69 -13.90
CA ALA A 25 -10.80 -12.11 -13.39
C ALA A 25 -10.70 -13.64 -13.30
N ILE A 26 -11.71 -14.28 -12.69
CA ILE A 26 -11.81 -15.74 -12.56
C ILE A 26 -11.85 -16.38 -13.94
N LEU A 27 -12.73 -15.91 -14.84
CA LEU A 27 -12.82 -16.44 -16.19
C LEU A 27 -11.48 -16.31 -16.95
N THR A 28 -10.83 -15.16 -16.85
CA THR A 28 -9.52 -14.95 -17.49
C THR A 28 -8.45 -15.89 -16.94
N LEU A 29 -8.45 -16.15 -15.62
CA LEU A 29 -7.53 -17.09 -15.01
C LEU A 29 -7.80 -18.52 -15.46
N SER A 30 -9.06 -18.96 -15.49
CA SER A 30 -9.46 -20.28 -16.00
C SER A 30 -9.00 -20.49 -17.44
N MET A 31 -9.29 -19.53 -18.34
CA MET A 31 -8.86 -19.61 -19.74
C MET A 31 -7.33 -19.66 -19.88
N ARG A 32 -6.58 -18.97 -19.01
CA ARG A 32 -5.11 -19.05 -19.03
C ARG A 32 -4.60 -20.42 -18.59
N ILE A 33 -5.22 -21.03 -17.59
CA ILE A 33 -4.86 -22.36 -17.09
C ILE A 33 -5.18 -23.41 -18.16
N GLU A 34 -6.38 -23.37 -18.75
CA GLU A 34 -6.80 -24.25 -19.84
C GLU A 34 -5.82 -24.16 -21.01
N ARG A 35 -5.46 -22.95 -21.42
CA ARG A 35 -4.49 -22.75 -22.50
C ARG A 35 -3.09 -23.30 -22.18
N CYS A 36 -2.64 -23.24 -20.92
CA CYS A 36 -1.38 -23.87 -20.52
C CYS A 36 -1.44 -25.39 -20.69
N ILE A 37 -2.55 -26.00 -20.26
CA ILE A 37 -2.79 -27.46 -20.37
C ILE A 37 -2.83 -27.88 -21.85
N GLU A 38 -3.54 -27.13 -22.70
CA GLU A 38 -3.58 -27.37 -24.16
C GLU A 38 -2.19 -27.36 -24.80
N MET A 39 -1.30 -26.51 -24.31
CA MET A 39 0.09 -26.40 -24.80
C MET A 39 1.05 -27.41 -24.15
N GLN A 40 0.53 -28.40 -23.41
CA GLN A 40 1.32 -29.36 -22.63
C GLN A 40 2.33 -28.68 -21.68
N LYS A 41 1.92 -27.57 -21.05
CA LYS A 41 2.69 -26.88 -20.02
C LYS A 41 1.99 -27.00 -18.68
N ASP A 42 2.76 -27.31 -17.65
CA ASP A 42 2.24 -27.34 -16.29
C ASP A 42 1.93 -25.91 -15.81
N PRO A 43 0.67 -25.61 -15.43
CA PRO A 43 0.32 -24.30 -14.92
C PRO A 43 0.79 -24.17 -13.46
N HIS A 44 1.62 -23.16 -13.19
CA HIS A 44 2.00 -22.77 -11.83
C HIS A 44 1.33 -21.45 -11.44
N LEU A 45 0.71 -21.41 -10.27
CA LEU A 45 0.01 -20.23 -9.76
C LEU A 45 0.50 -19.87 -8.34
N CYS A 46 0.71 -18.58 -8.11
CA CYS A 46 1.04 -18.03 -6.79
C CYS A 46 0.07 -16.90 -6.47
N PHE A 47 -0.61 -17.01 -5.32
CA PHE A 47 -1.45 -15.95 -4.79
C PHE A 47 -0.64 -15.11 -3.81
N ILE A 48 -0.57 -13.80 -4.09
CA ILE A 48 0.10 -12.83 -3.22
C ILE A 48 -1.01 -11.98 -2.60
N ASP A 49 -1.18 -12.10 -1.29
CA ASP A 49 -2.09 -11.24 -0.52
C ASP A 49 -1.30 -10.30 0.40
N TYR A 50 -1.68 -9.03 0.39
CA TYR A 50 -1.01 -8.00 1.17
C TYR A 50 -1.78 -7.74 2.45
N ALA A 51 -1.30 -8.33 3.55
CA ALA A 51 -1.88 -8.12 4.88
C ALA A 51 -1.89 -6.62 5.25
N LYS A 52 -3.10 -6.05 5.39
CA LYS A 52 -3.35 -4.63 5.66
C LYS A 52 -2.67 -3.70 4.63
N ALA A 53 -2.86 -3.98 3.34
CA ALA A 53 -2.25 -3.25 2.23
C ALA A 53 -2.25 -1.72 2.44
N PHE A 54 -3.41 -1.12 2.70
CA PHE A 54 -3.53 0.34 2.85
C PHE A 54 -2.86 0.93 4.11
N ASP A 55 -2.75 0.15 5.19
CA ASP A 55 -2.08 0.61 6.42
C ASP A 55 -0.56 0.59 6.30
N LYS A 56 -0.02 -0.31 5.46
CA LYS A 56 1.43 -0.51 5.28
C LYS A 56 2.03 0.32 4.16
N LEU A 57 1.21 0.96 3.33
CA LEU A 57 1.69 1.85 2.27
C LEU A 57 2.44 3.04 2.87
N LYS A 58 3.63 3.33 2.33
CA LYS A 58 4.35 4.56 2.64
C LYS A 58 3.62 5.74 2.04
N HIS A 59 2.82 6.43 2.85
CA HIS A 59 1.93 7.46 2.34
C HIS A 59 2.68 8.62 1.64
N VAL A 60 3.90 8.97 2.05
CA VAL A 60 4.72 9.99 1.36
C VAL A 60 5.01 9.61 -0.08
N GLU A 61 5.35 8.34 -0.32
CA GLU A 61 5.60 7.82 -1.68
C GLU A 61 4.29 7.77 -2.48
N LEU A 62 3.17 7.39 -1.84
CA LEU A 62 1.85 7.42 -2.46
C LEU A 62 1.48 8.84 -2.94
N PHE A 63 1.61 9.86 -2.10
CA PHE A 63 1.28 11.24 -2.49
C PHE A 63 2.17 11.76 -3.61
N ARG A 64 3.47 11.46 -3.61
CA ARG A 64 4.38 11.82 -4.71
C ARG A 64 3.94 11.19 -6.04
N MET A 65 3.51 9.93 -6.03
CA MET A 65 2.98 9.28 -7.23
C MET A 65 1.67 9.94 -7.69
N LEU A 66 0.74 10.21 -6.77
CA LEU A 66 -0.54 10.84 -7.12
C LEU A 66 -0.36 12.28 -7.65
N GLU A 67 0.63 13.02 -7.15
CA GLU A 67 1.03 14.33 -7.69
C GLU A 67 1.63 14.21 -9.11
N THR A 68 2.46 13.19 -9.36
CA THR A 68 3.03 12.91 -10.68
C THR A 68 1.95 12.57 -11.71
N LEU A 69 0.90 11.88 -11.27
CA LEU A 69 -0.27 11.52 -12.08
C LEU A 69 -1.25 12.71 -12.30
N ASP A 70 -0.89 13.89 -11.78
CA ASP A 70 -1.64 15.15 -11.87
C ASP A 70 -3.12 15.01 -11.49
N ILE A 71 -3.36 14.31 -10.38
CA ILE A 71 -4.68 14.24 -9.76
C ILE A 71 -5.07 15.63 -9.23
N ASP A 72 -6.36 15.98 -9.32
CA ASP A 72 -6.87 17.27 -8.84
C ASP A 72 -6.46 17.50 -7.38
N ARG A 73 -5.97 18.72 -7.09
CA ARG A 73 -5.58 19.16 -5.75
C ARG A 73 -6.72 18.97 -4.75
N LYS A 74 -7.99 19.08 -5.18
CA LYS A 74 -9.15 18.82 -4.32
C LYS A 74 -9.20 17.37 -3.85
N ASP A 75 -8.99 16.43 -4.76
CA ASP A 75 -8.99 14.99 -4.45
C ASP A 75 -7.76 14.62 -3.60
N LEU A 76 -6.58 15.15 -3.94
CA LEU A 76 -5.37 14.99 -3.13
C LEU A 76 -5.56 15.50 -1.69
N ARG A 77 -6.26 16.62 -1.51
CA ARG A 77 -6.57 17.17 -0.18
C ARG A 77 -7.48 16.23 0.62
N VAL A 78 -8.51 15.65 -0.02
CA VAL A 78 -9.39 14.68 0.64
C VAL A 78 -8.59 13.44 1.07
N ILE A 79 -7.75 12.91 0.18
CA ILE A 79 -6.92 11.72 0.46
C ILE A 79 -5.91 12.04 1.58
N ARG A 80 -5.29 13.23 1.59
CA ARG A 80 -4.37 13.65 2.66
C ARG A 80 -5.07 13.71 4.02
N ASN A 81 -6.23 14.34 4.07
CA ASN A 81 -7.00 14.46 5.31
C ASN A 81 -7.44 13.09 5.84
N LEU A 82 -7.76 12.13 4.95
CA LEU A 82 -8.09 10.76 5.34
C LEU A 82 -6.93 10.06 6.06
N TYR A 83 -5.68 10.31 5.65
CA TYR A 83 -4.51 9.61 6.21
C TYR A 83 -3.80 10.33 7.35
N TRP A 84 -3.86 11.67 7.42
CA TRP A 84 -3.12 12.46 8.43
C TRP A 84 -4.01 13.19 9.43
N ASP A 85 -5.13 13.76 8.96
CA ASP A 85 -5.95 14.68 9.74
C ASP A 85 -7.32 14.08 10.13
N GLN A 86 -7.48 12.76 10.00
CA GLN A 86 -8.72 12.06 10.34
C GLN A 86 -8.89 11.96 11.86
N THR A 87 -9.98 12.53 12.37
CA THR A 87 -10.49 12.27 13.73
C THR A 87 -11.78 11.45 13.64
N ALA A 88 -11.87 10.35 14.37
CA ALA A 88 -13.07 9.51 14.42
C ALA A 88 -13.45 9.23 15.87
N SER A 89 -14.74 9.31 16.19
CA SER A 89 -15.32 8.94 17.49
C SER A 89 -16.21 7.71 17.32
N VAL A 90 -16.01 6.68 18.16
CA VAL A 90 -16.87 5.49 18.18
C VAL A 90 -17.85 5.65 19.33
N ARG A 91 -19.16 5.61 19.04
CA ARG A 91 -20.19 5.58 20.09
C ARG A 91 -20.39 4.13 20.52
N ILE A 92 -19.99 3.84 21.75
CA ILE A 92 -20.24 2.54 22.38
C ILE A 92 -21.51 2.73 23.21
N GLU A 93 -22.59 2.04 22.85
CA GLU A 93 -23.77 1.95 23.69
C GLU A 93 -23.48 0.91 24.78
N VAL A 94 -23.06 1.38 25.95
CA VAL A 94 -23.03 0.57 27.17
C VAL A 94 -24.39 0.75 27.84
N PRO A 95 -25.20 -0.31 28.03
CA PRO A 95 -26.36 -0.22 28.89
C PRO A 95 -25.84 0.03 30.31
N ASP A 96 -26.26 1.14 30.92
CA ASP A 96 -25.94 1.54 32.30
C ASP A 96 -24.52 1.99 32.65
N ALA A 97 -23.95 2.92 31.87
CA ALA A 97 -22.99 3.87 32.44
C ALA A 97 -23.22 5.27 31.88
N GLY A 98 -23.43 6.23 32.78
CA GLY A 98 -23.63 7.64 32.46
C GLY A 98 -22.56 8.18 31.51
N LYS A 99 -23.06 8.91 30.51
CA LYS A 99 -22.42 9.94 29.67
C LYS A 99 -20.91 10.11 29.89
N HIS A 100 -20.12 9.80 28.85
CA HIS A 100 -19.09 10.65 28.20
C HIS A 100 -18.24 9.75 27.28
N GLY A 101 -18.71 9.49 26.06
CA GLY A 101 -17.88 8.89 25.03
C GLY A 101 -16.82 9.89 24.57
N SER A 102 -15.65 9.88 25.19
CA SER A 102 -14.51 10.69 24.74
C SER A 102 -14.13 10.24 23.32
N PRO A 103 -13.89 11.16 22.37
CA PRO A 103 -13.44 10.78 21.03
C PRO A 103 -12.14 9.98 21.17
N MET A 104 -12.18 8.73 20.74
CA MET A 104 -11.00 7.87 20.69
C MET A 104 -10.07 8.43 19.62
N ARG A 105 -9.16 9.33 20.02
CA ARG A 105 -8.01 9.69 19.18
C ARG A 105 -7.32 8.38 18.88
N LYS A 106 -7.16 8.01 17.60
CA LYS A 106 -6.32 6.88 17.23
C LYS A 106 -4.90 7.16 17.73
N SER A 107 -4.57 6.73 18.93
CA SER A 107 -3.22 6.64 19.46
C SER A 107 -2.55 5.41 18.90
N SER A 108 -2.65 5.19 17.58
CA SER A 108 -1.65 4.35 16.96
C SER A 108 -0.37 5.19 16.98
N GLY A 109 0.76 4.61 17.40
CA GLY A 109 2.08 5.26 17.37
C GLY A 109 2.45 5.90 16.01
N VAL A 110 1.63 5.67 14.99
CA VAL A 110 1.63 6.29 13.66
C VAL A 110 1.52 7.83 13.72
N ALA A 111 0.78 8.44 14.65
CA ALA A 111 0.70 9.91 14.72
C ALA A 111 2.01 10.54 15.23
N ALA A 112 2.66 9.90 16.22
CA ALA A 112 3.98 10.31 16.70
C ALA A 112 5.07 10.02 15.67
N ALA A 113 5.05 8.83 15.06
CA ALA A 113 5.97 8.44 13.99
C ALA A 113 5.84 9.35 12.75
N LYS A 114 4.62 9.76 12.38
CA LYS A 114 4.38 10.72 11.29
C LYS A 114 4.91 12.12 11.61
N LYS A 115 4.85 12.57 12.86
CA LYS A 115 5.47 13.85 13.30
C LYS A 115 6.99 13.78 13.28
N ILE A 116 7.58 12.66 13.70
CA ILE A 116 9.04 12.45 13.66
C ILE A 116 9.54 12.40 12.22
N TYR A 117 8.87 11.66 11.32
CA TYR A 117 9.23 11.58 9.90
C TYR A 117 9.13 12.93 9.17
N ALA A 118 8.12 13.75 9.50
CA ALA A 118 7.98 15.10 8.95
C ALA A 118 9.13 16.03 9.39
N ARG A 119 9.64 15.87 10.62
CA ARG A 119 10.79 16.63 11.14
C ARG A 119 12.13 16.18 10.55
N GLU A 120 12.29 14.88 10.31
CA GLU A 120 13.49 14.33 9.65
C GLU A 120 13.57 14.64 8.14
N SER A 121 12.42 14.84 7.48
CA SER A 121 12.39 15.20 6.05
C SER A 121 12.74 16.68 5.81
N SER A 122 12.43 17.57 6.75
CA SER A 122 12.81 18.99 6.67
C SER A 122 14.26 19.28 7.07
N SER A 123 14.90 18.41 7.84
CA SER A 123 16.30 18.57 8.26
C SER A 123 17.32 18.10 7.23
N LYS A 124 16.90 17.33 6.22
CA LYS A 124 17.79 16.81 5.15
C LYS A 124 17.86 17.71 3.89
N ILE A 125 17.21 18.87 3.90
CA ILE A 125 17.20 19.80 2.74
C ILE A 125 18.19 20.98 2.94
N THR A 126 18.72 21.15 4.15
CA THR A 126 19.72 22.18 4.46
C THR A 126 21.00 21.51 4.96
N GLU A 127 21.77 20.90 4.06
CA GLU A 127 23.21 20.65 4.23
C GLU A 127 23.74 19.94 2.97
N ASP A 128 23.95 20.71 1.92
CA ASP A 128 24.94 20.40 0.89
C ASP A 128 26.07 21.44 1.03
N SER A 129 27.15 21.06 1.74
CA SER A 129 28.44 21.77 1.72
C SER A 129 29.51 20.97 2.47
N SER A 130 30.51 20.48 1.72
CA SER A 130 31.87 20.03 2.12
C SER A 130 32.13 18.54 2.47
N ALA A 131 32.57 17.79 1.44
CA ALA A 131 33.62 16.75 1.33
C ALA A 131 33.91 15.66 2.44
N PRO A 132 34.44 14.46 2.07
CA PRO A 132 34.21 13.15 2.74
C PRO A 132 35.39 12.67 3.62
N PRO A 133 35.26 11.57 4.42
CA PRO A 133 35.70 10.25 3.92
C PRO A 133 35.13 8.95 4.60
N ARG A 134 35.35 7.83 3.88
CA ARG A 134 35.68 6.45 4.32
C ARG A 134 34.60 5.53 4.95
N GLY A 135 34.45 4.34 4.34
CA GLY A 135 33.65 3.19 4.85
C GLY A 135 34.24 2.51 6.09
N PRO A 136 33.68 1.37 6.55
CA PRO A 136 33.94 0.11 5.86
C PRO A 136 32.77 -0.91 5.78
N SER A 137 33.03 -1.90 4.93
CA SER A 137 32.44 -3.22 4.73
C SER A 137 31.94 -4.00 5.96
N HIS A 138 30.87 -4.80 5.78
CA HIS A 138 30.73 -6.24 6.13
C HIS A 138 29.27 -6.69 5.87
N THR A 139 28.99 -7.40 4.77
CA THR A 139 28.77 -8.87 4.67
C THR A 139 27.73 -9.45 5.64
N GLY A 140 26.63 -9.99 5.10
CA GLY A 140 25.65 -10.80 5.87
C GLY A 140 24.40 -11.16 5.08
N LEU A 141 24.56 -11.88 3.96
CA LEU A 141 23.47 -12.39 3.13
C LEU A 141 23.03 -13.77 3.66
N GLU A 142 21.91 -13.86 4.39
CA GLU A 142 21.38 -15.16 4.84
C GLU A 142 20.25 -15.64 3.91
N ARG A 143 20.61 -16.57 3.01
CA ARG A 143 19.67 -17.33 2.17
C ARG A 143 19.10 -18.49 2.98
N ARG A 144 17.78 -18.50 3.22
CA ARG A 144 17.09 -19.70 3.74
C ARG A 144 16.58 -20.56 2.60
N HIS A 145 17.21 -21.72 2.49
CA HIS A 145 16.90 -22.85 1.62
C HIS A 145 15.70 -23.60 2.21
N ILE A 146 14.64 -23.83 1.45
CA ILE A 146 13.54 -24.73 1.86
C ILE A 146 13.56 -25.93 0.92
N LYS A 147 13.92 -27.08 1.50
CA LYS A 147 14.07 -28.39 0.87
C LYS A 147 12.67 -28.97 0.59
N GLY A 148 12.43 -29.42 -0.63
CA GLY A 148 11.19 -30.11 -1.01
C GLY A 148 11.07 -31.47 -0.33
N ASP A 149 9.85 -31.86 0.02
CA ASP A 149 9.50 -33.22 0.44
C ASP A 149 8.59 -33.83 -0.62
N HIS A 150 9.12 -34.85 -1.30
CA HIS A 150 8.37 -35.75 -2.17
C HIS A 150 7.67 -36.78 -1.29
N ARG A 151 6.36 -36.92 -1.40
CA ARG A 151 5.70 -38.19 -1.09
C ARG A 151 4.84 -38.67 -2.25
N LYS A 152 5.03 -39.96 -2.48
CA LYS A 152 4.41 -40.85 -3.44
C LYS A 152 2.90 -40.95 -3.24
#